data_AF-A0A8X6S218-F1
#
_entry.id   AF-A0A8X6S218-F1
#
_cell.length_a   1.000
_cell.length_b   1.000
_cell.length_c   1.000
_cell.angle_alpha   90.00
_cell.angle_beta   90.00
_cell.angle_gamma   90.00
#
_symmetry.space_group_name_H-M   'P 1'
#
loop_
_entity.id
_entity.type
_entity.pdbx_description
1 polymer ?
#
loop_
_entity_poly.entity_id
_entity_poly.type
_entity_poly.pdbx_seq_one_letter_code
_entity_poly.pdbx_strand_id
1 'polypeptide(L)'
;MEAGWSTRQVARQLGRYNSVVMRCWDQWIREMSFTRRPGSGRPRFTMPITHPLTHTHRRLCLKWCRARGCLTAAEWNQVVCSDEFRFNLSSDDNRIRVWRPHGERFNPAFAVQ
;
A
#
# COMPACT_ATOMS: atom_id res chain seq x y z
N MET A 1 1.84 -25.68 16.36
CA MET A 1 1.40 -26.40 17.57
C MET A 1 2.58 -26.96 18.38
N GLU A 2 3.82 -26.53 18.14
CA GLU A 2 5.00 -27.04 18.87
C GLU A 2 5.08 -26.61 20.35
N ALA A 3 4.28 -25.63 20.78
CA ALA A 3 4.21 -25.16 22.17
C ALA A 3 3.09 -25.80 23.02
N GLY A 4 2.53 -26.95 22.58
CA GLY A 4 1.45 -27.65 23.30
C GLY A 4 0.07 -26.98 23.24
N TRP A 5 -0.08 -25.93 22.44
CA TRP A 5 -1.36 -25.23 22.26
C TRP A 5 -2.18 -25.86 21.14
N SER A 6 -3.47 -26.09 21.40
CA SER A 6 -4.43 -26.52 20.39
C SER A 6 -4.76 -25.39 19.40
N THR A 7 -5.18 -25.76 18.19
CA THR A 7 -5.60 -24.83 17.13
C THR A 7 -6.69 -23.87 17.60
N ARG A 8 -7.64 -24.36 18.41
CA ARG A 8 -8.72 -23.56 19.01
C ARG A 8 -8.21 -22.52 19.99
N GLN A 9 -7.21 -22.87 20.81
CA GLN A 9 -6.61 -21.92 21.74
C GLN A 9 -5.87 -20.81 20.99
N VAL A 10 -5.10 -21.17 19.97
CA VAL A 10 -4.42 -20.21 19.08
C VAL A 10 -5.42 -19.32 18.34
N ALA A 11 -6.47 -19.91 17.78
CA ALA A 11 -7.54 -19.21 17.06
C ALA A 11 -8.26 -18.20 17.95
N ARG A 12 -8.60 -18.60 19.19
CA ARG A 12 -9.23 -17.72 20.19
C ARG A 12 -8.31 -16.57 20.60
N GLN A 13 -7.03 -16.84 20.83
CA GLN A 13 -6.04 -15.83 21.20
C GLN A 13 -5.85 -14.77 20.09
N LEU A 14 -5.91 -15.19 18.83
CA LEU A 14 -5.70 -14.31 17.68
C LEU A 14 -7.01 -13.68 17.15
N GLY A 15 -8.17 -14.04 17.72
CA GLY A 15 -9.48 -13.62 17.21
C GLY A 15 -9.74 -14.07 15.76
N ARG A 16 -9.21 -15.22 15.36
CA ARG A 16 -9.34 -15.77 13.98
C ARG A 16 -10.07 -17.10 13.99
N TYR A 17 -10.63 -17.48 12.85
CA TYR A 17 -11.22 -18.80 12.68
C TYR A 17 -10.16 -19.89 12.67
N ASN A 18 -10.48 -21.07 13.22
CA ASN A 18 -9.61 -22.25 13.21
C ASN A 18 -9.09 -22.62 11.82
N SER A 19 -9.91 -22.45 10.78
CA SER A 19 -9.54 -22.72 9.38
C SER A 19 -8.41 -21.82 8.88
N VAL A 20 -8.29 -20.60 9.38
CA VAL A 20 -7.20 -19.67 9.03
C VAL A 20 -5.90 -20.11 9.68
N VAL A 21 -5.96 -20.49 10.98
CA VAL A 21 -4.80 -20.99 11.72
C VAL A 21 -4.27 -22.28 11.10
N MET A 22 -5.15 -23.22 10.74
CA MET A 22 -4.77 -24.46 10.06
C MET A 22 -4.14 -24.19 8.69
N ARG A 23 -4.72 -23.30 7.89
CA ARG A 23 -4.17 -22.95 6.58
C ARG A 23 -2.75 -22.35 6.67
N CYS A 24 -2.51 -21.48 7.65
CA CYS A 24 -1.18 -20.92 7.90
C CYS A 24 -0.21 -21.99 8.40
N TRP A 25 -0.68 -22.91 9.25
CA TRP A 25 0.13 -24.02 9.77
C TRP A 25 0.54 -24.99 8.64
N ASP A 26 -0.40 -25.39 7.79
CA ASP A 26 -0.13 -26.26 6.63
C ASP A 26 0.82 -25.59 5.63
N GLN A 27 0.67 -24.28 5.42
CA GLN A 27 1.60 -23.53 4.58
C GLN A 27 3.01 -23.55 5.17
N TRP A 28 3.15 -23.31 6.47
CA TRP A 28 4.45 -23.31 7.13
C TRP A 28 5.14 -24.68 7.07
N ILE A 29 4.40 -25.77 7.30
CA ILE A 29 4.94 -27.15 7.19
C ILE A 29 5.47 -27.44 5.78
N ARG A 30 4.80 -26.93 4.74
CA ARG A 30 5.16 -27.19 3.34
C ARG A 30 6.29 -26.30 2.81
N GLU A 31 6.31 -25.05 3.21
CA GLU A 31 7.18 -24.02 2.60
C GLU A 31 8.28 -23.53 3.54
N MET A 32 8.23 -23.91 4.83
CA MET A 32 9.05 -23.34 5.92
C MET A 32 9.06 -21.81 5.91
N SER A 33 7.96 -21.20 5.48
CA SER A 33 7.85 -19.76 5.26
C SER A 33 6.66 -19.17 5.99
N PHE A 34 6.86 -17.97 6.55
CA PHE A 34 5.82 -17.12 7.12
C PHE A 34 5.38 -16.00 6.17
N THR A 35 5.87 -16.00 4.92
CA THR A 35 5.57 -14.92 3.97
C THR A 35 4.14 -15.02 3.44
N ARG A 36 3.51 -13.85 3.27
CA ARG A 36 2.19 -13.75 2.68
C ARG A 36 2.26 -14.16 1.20
N ARG A 37 1.41 -15.11 0.79
CA ARG A 37 1.26 -15.45 -0.63
C ARG A 37 0.83 -14.22 -1.43
N PRO A 38 1.39 -13.99 -2.64
CA PRO A 38 0.90 -12.95 -3.53
C PRO A 38 -0.60 -13.11 -3.72
N GLY A 39 -1.35 -12.02 -3.52
CA GLY A 39 -2.78 -12.05 -3.79
C GLY A 39 -3.01 -12.08 -5.30
N SER A 40 -4.12 -12.65 -5.75
CA SER A 40 -4.53 -12.65 -7.16
C SER A 40 -4.89 -11.27 -7.72
N GLY A 41 -4.77 -10.21 -6.91
CA GLY A 41 -5.03 -8.84 -7.35
C GLY A 41 -4.03 -8.43 -8.44
N ARG A 42 -4.51 -7.68 -9.43
CA ARG A 42 -3.66 -7.03 -10.43
C ARG A 42 -2.52 -6.30 -9.71
N PRO A 43 -1.24 -6.61 -10.01
CA PRO A 43 -0.12 -5.86 -9.47
C PRO A 43 -0.40 -4.39 -9.67
N ARG A 44 -0.31 -3.60 -8.60
CA ARG A 44 -0.42 -2.15 -8.73
C ARG A 44 0.80 -1.73 -9.55
N PHE A 45 0.58 -1.44 -10.83
CA PHE A 45 1.58 -0.82 -11.69
C PHE A 45 1.66 0.64 -11.30
N THR A 46 2.18 0.90 -10.11
CA THR A 46 2.81 2.18 -9.84
C THR A 46 4.07 2.12 -10.68
N MET A 47 4.04 2.71 -11.87
CA MET A 47 5.30 3.06 -12.51
C MET A 47 6.11 3.80 -11.46
N PRO A 48 7.29 3.30 -11.05
CA PRO A 48 8.20 4.15 -10.33
C PRO A 48 8.67 5.17 -11.36
N ILE A 49 7.91 6.24 -11.56
CA ILE A 49 8.53 7.55 -11.79
C ILE A 49 9.13 7.95 -10.43
N THR A 50 9.93 7.07 -9.87
CA THR A 50 10.78 7.34 -8.75
C THR A 50 11.95 8.00 -9.45
N HIS A 51 12.03 9.32 -9.39
CA HIS A 51 13.35 9.94 -9.39
C HIS A 51 13.91 9.57 -8.02
N PRO A 52 14.69 8.47 -7.87
CA PRO A 52 15.19 8.10 -6.57
C PRO A 52 15.97 9.29 -6.05
N LEU A 53 15.57 9.79 -4.87
CA LEU A 53 16.33 10.83 -4.19
C LEU A 53 17.78 10.33 -4.10
N THR A 54 18.68 11.07 -4.75
CA THR A 54 20.11 10.79 -4.67
C THR A 54 20.56 10.84 -3.22
N HIS A 55 21.69 10.22 -2.89
CA HIS A 55 22.24 10.27 -1.54
C HIS A 55 22.43 11.72 -1.05
N THR A 56 22.82 12.62 -1.95
CA THR A 56 22.95 14.05 -1.67
C THR A 56 21.60 14.71 -1.37
N HIS A 57 20.55 14.44 -2.16
CA HIS A 57 19.21 14.96 -1.89
C HIS A 57 18.70 14.50 -0.51
N ARG A 58 18.85 13.22 -0.18
CA ARG A 58 18.44 12.68 1.13
C ARG A 58 19.13 13.40 2.28
N ARG A 59 20.45 13.61 2.19
CA ARG A 59 21.23 14.32 3.21
C ARG A 59 20.76 15.77 3.39
N LEU A 60 20.50 16.47 2.28
CA LEU A 60 20.03 17.86 2.32
C LEU A 60 18.63 17.96 2.92
N CYS A 61 17.70 17.09 2.53
CA CYS A 61 16.37 17.01 3.13
C CYS A 61 16.44 16.76 4.64
N LEU A 62 17.26 15.80 5.09
CA LEU A 62 17.42 15.52 6.52
C LEU A 62 18.02 16.71 7.28
N LYS A 63 19.02 17.38 6.72
CA LYS A 63 19.60 18.59 7.33
C LYS A 63 18.54 19.70 7.45
N TRP A 64 17.75 19.89 6.41
CA TRP A 64 16.68 20.89 6.37
C TRP A 64 15.59 20.59 7.42
N CYS A 65 15.13 19.34 7.51
CA CYS A 65 14.14 18.93 8.50
C CYS A 65 14.66 19.08 9.93
N ARG A 66 15.89 18.67 10.21
CA ARG A 66 16.49 18.82 11.55
C ARG A 66 16.62 20.29 11.96
N ALA A 67 17.00 21.16 11.02
CA ALA A 67 17.14 22.59 11.27
C ALA A 67 15.80 23.28 11.55
N ARG A 68 14.67 22.71 11.10
CA ARG A 68 13.32 23.30 11.21
C ARG A 68 12.36 22.49 12.07
N GLY A 69 12.82 21.39 12.65
CA GLY A 69 11.97 20.43 13.38
C GLY A 69 11.41 20.98 14.70
N CYS A 70 12.00 22.05 15.23
CA CYS A 70 11.55 22.73 16.45
C CYS A 70 10.94 24.11 16.18
N LEU A 71 10.69 24.49 14.91
CA LEU A 71 10.03 25.76 14.62
C LEU A 71 8.63 25.79 15.20
N THR A 72 8.30 26.91 15.84
CA THR A 72 6.99 27.23 16.38
C THR A 72 6.00 27.60 15.29
N ALA A 73 4.70 27.57 15.60
CA ALA A 73 3.66 27.99 14.64
C ALA A 73 3.84 29.44 14.17
N ALA A 74 4.30 30.33 15.04
CA ALA A 74 4.55 31.73 14.69
C ALA A 74 5.70 31.88 13.67
N GLU A 75 6.75 31.07 13.80
CA GLU A 75 7.86 31.05 12.86
C GLU A 75 7.45 30.45 11.51
N TRP A 76 6.59 29.42 11.51
CA TRP A 76 6.03 28.87 10.26
C TRP A 76 5.14 29.89 9.53
N ASN A 77 4.39 30.73 10.25
CA ASN A 77 3.54 31.76 9.64
C ASN A 77 4.32 32.84 8.88
N GLN A 78 5.63 32.95 9.08
CA GLN A 78 6.49 33.87 8.33
C GLN A 78 7.00 33.27 7.01
N VAL A 79 6.80 31.96 6.79
CA VAL A 79 7.27 31.27 5.58
C VAL A 79 6.24 31.40 4.47
N VAL A 80 6.62 32.04 3.36
CA VAL A 80 5.82 32.10 2.13
C VAL A 80 6.21 30.93 1.22
N CYS A 81 5.28 30.01 0.98
CA CYS A 81 5.46 28.93 0.02
C CYS A 81 5.12 29.40 -1.39
N SER A 82 5.92 28.98 -2.37
CA SER A 82 5.61 29.16 -3.80
C SER A 82 5.94 27.88 -4.57
N ASP A 83 5.08 27.53 -5.50
CA ASP A 83 5.30 26.47 -6.48
C ASP A 83 4.67 26.85 -7.82
N GLU A 84 5.04 26.10 -8.86
CA GLU A 84 4.42 26.20 -10.17
C GLU A 84 3.71 24.87 -10.44
N PHE A 85 2.38 24.94 -10.62
CA PHE A 85 1.58 23.77 -10.95
C PHE A 85 1.04 23.87 -12.37
N ARG A 86 1.05 22.74 -13.08
CA ARG A 86 0.37 22.59 -14.37
C ARG A 86 -0.95 21.88 -14.15
N PHE A 87 -2.05 22.55 -14.47
CA PHE A 87 -3.36 21.93 -14.53
C PHE A 87 -3.73 21.63 -15.99
N ASN A 88 -4.40 20.50 -16.20
CA ASN A 88 -4.92 20.14 -17.51
C ASN A 88 -6.41 20.50 -17.56
N LEU A 89 -6.86 21.15 -18.64
CA LEU A 89 -8.27 21.47 -18.88
C LEU A 89 -9.07 20.25 -19.36
N SER A 90 -8.39 19.22 -19.86
CA SER A 90 -8.97 17.93 -20.25
C SER A 90 -7.96 16.82 -19.97
N SER A 91 -8.41 15.68 -19.46
CA SER A 91 -7.56 14.49 -19.34
C SER A 91 -7.60 13.69 -20.65
N ASP A 92 -6.42 13.34 -21.15
CA ASP A 92 -6.20 12.50 -22.33
C ASP A 92 -6.16 11.00 -21.99
N ASP A 93 -6.45 10.62 -20.73
CA ASP A 93 -6.29 9.23 -20.30
C ASP A 93 -7.32 8.29 -20.94
N ASN A 94 -8.32 8.84 -21.66
CA ASN A 94 -9.44 8.14 -22.28
C ASN A 94 -10.15 7.18 -21.29
N ARG A 95 -9.99 7.39 -19.97
CA ARG A 95 -10.57 6.53 -18.95
C ARG A 95 -11.90 7.11 -18.52
N ILE A 96 -12.95 6.52 -19.08
CA ILE A 96 -14.31 6.77 -18.63
C ILE A 96 -14.52 6.04 -17.30
N ARG A 97 -14.87 6.78 -16.24
CA ARG A 97 -15.32 6.16 -14.98
C ARG A 97 -16.73 5.60 -15.20
N VAL A 98 -16.88 4.28 -15.12
CA VAL A 98 -18.17 3.59 -15.26
C VAL A 98 -18.59 3.03 -13.90
N TRP A 99 -19.77 3.41 -13.43
CA TRP A 99 -20.39 2.80 -12.25
C TRP A 99 -21.01 1.45 -12.65
N ARG A 100 -20.66 0.38 -11.92
CA ARG A 100 -21.23 -0.96 -12.14
C ARG A 100 -21.68 -1.58 -10.81
N PRO A 101 -22.81 -2.31 -10.79
CA PRO A 101 -23.21 -3.17 -9.67
C PRO A 101 -22.13 -4.20 -9.31
N HIS A 102 -22.14 -4.65 -8.06
CA HIS A 102 -21.21 -5.68 -7.57
C HIS A 102 -21.37 -6.99 -8.38
N GLY A 103 -20.28 -7.48 -8.97
CA GLY A 103 -20.25 -8.73 -9.75
C GLY A 103 -20.07 -8.55 -11.26
N GLU A 104 -20.30 -7.34 -11.80
CA GLU A 104 -20.20 -7.09 -13.25
C GLU A 104 -18.80 -6.71 -13.74
N ARG A 105 -17.83 -6.61 -12.84
CA ARG A 105 -16.46 -6.14 -13.13
C ARG A 105 -15.73 -6.99 -14.19
N PHE A 106 -16.10 -8.26 -14.32
CA PHE A 106 -15.48 -9.21 -15.24
C PHE A 106 -16.50 -9.83 -16.20
N ASN A 107 -17.63 -9.17 -16.45
CA ASN A 107 -18.62 -9.68 -17.38
C ASN A 107 -18.01 -9.73 -18.80
N PRO A 108 -17.82 -10.93 -19.39
CA PRO A 108 -17.18 -11.08 -20.70
C PRO A 108 -18.00 -10.48 -21.83
N ALA A 109 -19.31 -10.24 -21.63
CA ALA A 109 -20.18 -9.57 -22.59
C ALA A 109 -19.77 -8.11 -22.86
N PHE A 110 -18.97 -7.50 -21.99
CA PHE A 110 -18.52 -6.11 -22.11
C PHE A 110 -16.98 -5.98 -22.17
N ALA A 111 -16.27 -7.09 -22.35
CA ALA A 111 -14.84 -7.05 -22.61
C ALA A 111 -14.63 -6.70 -24.09
N VAL A 112 -13.94 -5.59 -24.36
CA VAL A 112 -13.55 -5.20 -25.72
C VAL A 112 -12.47 -6.19 -26.21
N GLN A 113 -12.71 -6.83 -27.37
CA GLN A 113 -11.76 -7.73 -28.05
C GLN A 113 -10.56 -6.97 -28.64
#